data_AF-A0A0C3GQR7-F1
#
_entry.id   AF-A0A0C3GQR7-F1
#
_cell.length_a   1.000
_cell.length_b   1.000
_cell.length_c   1.000
_cell.angle_alpha   90.00
_cell.angle_beta   90.00
_cell.angle_gamma   90.00
#
_symmetry.space_group_name_H-M   'P 1'
#
loop_
_entity.id
_entity.type
_entity.pdbx_description
1 polymer ?
#
loop_
_entity_poly.entity_id
_entity_poly.type
_entity_poly.pdbx_seq_one_letter_code
_entity_poly.pdbx_strand_id
1 'polypeptide(L)'
;MILCVIFGAIAGAFLIFLAQILMPQPKILTCGVTSEEARARGCVMEPMVYGWVPKECYYADLSSEYNPYEDREWYTTPEFEELVTPEELWAGKRAHVYTHKYHTEHCFFLMRKLSRAVNRREKYVDHKSLQLEHVDHCAEIITGQREAPNSTNDVVLGFYRCIPLSWA
;
A
#
# COMPACT_ATOMS: atom_id res chain seq x y z
N MET A 1 19.40 -50.79 11.38
CA MET A 1 19.07 -49.53 12.07
C MET A 1 19.71 -48.31 11.39
N ILE A 2 21.03 -48.31 11.12
CA ILE A 2 21.76 -47.19 10.49
C ILE A 2 21.27 -46.86 9.06
N LEU A 3 20.99 -47.87 8.22
CA LEU A 3 20.49 -47.65 6.85
C LEU A 3 19.13 -46.93 6.78
N CYS A 4 18.20 -47.21 7.71
CA CYS A 4 16.90 -46.52 7.75
C CYS A 4 17.05 -45.04 8.11
N VAL A 5 18.01 -44.71 8.98
CA VAL A 5 18.30 -43.33 9.39
C VAL A 5 18.88 -42.54 8.20
N ILE A 6 19.78 -43.15 7.43
CA ILE A 6 20.38 -42.53 6.23
C ILE A 6 19.31 -42.31 5.14
N PHE A 7 18.46 -43.31 4.88
CA PHE A 7 17.39 -43.19 3.88
C PHE A 7 16.37 -42.11 4.26
N GLY A 8 15.98 -42.03 5.54
CA GLY A 8 15.12 -40.98 6.06
C GLY A 8 15.72 -39.58 5.93
N ALA A 9 17.03 -39.43 6.17
CA ALA A 9 17.74 -38.16 6.03
C ALA A 9 17.82 -37.71 4.56
N ILE A 10 18.09 -38.63 3.62
CA ILE A 10 18.15 -38.33 2.18
C ILE A 10 16.76 -37.95 1.64
N ALA A 11 15.72 -38.72 2.00
CA ALA A 11 14.35 -38.41 1.59
C ALA A 11 13.87 -37.06 2.15
N GLY A 12 14.20 -36.76 3.42
CA GLY A 12 13.90 -35.45 4.04
C GLY A 12 14.63 -34.29 3.34
N ALA A 13 15.93 -34.44 3.07
CA ALA A 13 16.71 -33.43 2.34
C ALA A 13 16.18 -33.20 0.92
N PHE A 14 15.77 -34.27 0.23
CA PHE A 14 15.17 -34.19 -1.10
C PHE A 14 13.82 -33.46 -1.07
N LEU A 15 12.96 -33.74 -0.09
CA LEU A 15 11.67 -33.03 0.06
C LEU A 15 11.85 -31.54 0.38
N ILE A 16 12.82 -31.18 1.21
CA ILE A 16 13.15 -29.77 1.51
C ILE A 16 13.67 -29.07 0.27
N PHE A 17 14.60 -29.69 -0.46
CA PHE A 17 15.16 -29.15 -1.70
C PHE A 17 14.08 -28.99 -2.77
N LEU A 18 13.18 -29.97 -2.91
CA LEU A 18 12.04 -29.90 -3.82
C LEU A 18 11.08 -28.77 -3.41
N ALA A 19 10.79 -28.60 -2.12
CA ALA A 19 9.96 -27.52 -1.62
C ALA A 19 10.58 -26.13 -1.88
N GLN A 20 11.90 -25.98 -1.74
CA GLN A 20 12.62 -24.73 -2.06
C GLN A 20 12.59 -24.38 -3.55
N ILE A 21 12.63 -25.38 -4.43
CA ILE A 21 12.47 -25.19 -5.88
C ILE A 21 11.02 -24.84 -6.25
N LEU A 22 10.06 -25.49 -5.59
CA LEU A 22 8.63 -25.32 -5.88
C LEU A 22 8.03 -24.06 -5.27
N MET A 23 8.66 -23.48 -4.24
CA MET A 23 8.21 -22.25 -3.57
C MET A 23 9.30 -21.17 -3.63
N PRO A 24 9.43 -20.47 -4.77
CA PRO A 24 10.38 -19.36 -4.89
C PRO A 24 10.01 -18.24 -3.90
N GLN A 25 11.03 -17.65 -3.27
CA GLN A 25 10.84 -16.55 -2.34
C GLN A 25 10.15 -15.36 -3.01
N PRO A 26 9.28 -14.63 -2.31
CA PRO A 26 8.66 -13.43 -2.85
C PRO A 26 9.73 -12.40 -3.23
N LYS A 27 9.85 -12.10 -4.52
CA LYS A 27 10.75 -11.05 -5.00
C LYS A 27 10.15 -9.68 -4.69
N ILE A 28 10.96 -8.77 -4.16
CA ILE A 28 10.60 -7.35 -4.01
C ILE A 28 10.52 -6.71 -5.40
N LEU A 29 9.38 -6.10 -5.70
CA LEU A 29 9.14 -5.38 -6.96
C LEU A 29 9.49 -3.90 -6.76
N THR A 30 10.21 -3.30 -7.72
CA THR A 30 10.69 -1.90 -7.61
C THR A 30 10.50 -1.12 -8.91
N CYS A 31 10.16 0.15 -8.78
CA CYS A 31 10.01 1.08 -9.90
C CYS A 31 11.29 1.84 -10.25
N GLY A 32 12.39 1.60 -9.53
CA GLY A 32 13.59 2.42 -9.65
C GLY A 32 13.50 3.67 -8.78
N VAL A 33 14.31 4.68 -9.10
CA VAL A 33 14.44 5.93 -8.32
C VAL A 33 14.06 7.18 -9.12
N THR A 34 13.65 7.02 -10.38
CA THR A 34 13.17 8.14 -11.22
C THR A 34 11.85 7.81 -11.90
N SER A 35 11.06 8.83 -12.24
CA SER A 35 9.82 8.67 -13.02
C SER A 35 10.07 8.09 -14.42
N GLU A 36 11.27 8.24 -14.98
CA GLU A 36 11.65 7.59 -16.24
C GLU A 36 11.86 6.09 -16.07
N GLU A 37 12.62 5.67 -15.05
CA GLU A 37 12.80 4.26 -14.73
C GLU A 37 11.47 3.58 -14.40
N ALA A 38 10.60 4.26 -13.66
CA ALA A 38 9.28 3.74 -13.30
C ALA A 38 8.43 3.44 -14.54
N ARG A 39 8.36 4.39 -15.47
CA ARG A 39 7.65 4.21 -16.75
C ARG A 39 8.28 3.10 -17.59
N ALA A 40 9.61 3.08 -17.69
CA ALA A 40 10.35 2.04 -18.42
C ALA A 40 10.12 0.63 -17.85
N ARG A 41 9.84 0.52 -16.54
CA ARG A 41 9.51 -0.74 -15.85
C ARG A 41 8.02 -1.07 -15.85
N GLY A 42 7.18 -0.23 -16.45
CA GLY A 42 5.72 -0.43 -16.49
C GLY A 42 5.03 -0.23 -15.15
N CYS A 43 5.61 0.58 -14.26
CA CYS A 43 4.93 1.01 -13.04
C CYS A 43 3.80 2.01 -13.34
N VAL A 44 2.89 2.13 -12.39
CA VAL A 44 1.70 2.99 -12.48
C VAL A 44 1.84 4.12 -11.46
N MET A 45 1.55 5.35 -11.87
CA MET A 45 1.44 6.48 -10.93
C MET A 45 0.15 6.30 -10.12
N GLU A 46 0.27 6.24 -8.80
CA GLU A 46 -0.87 6.20 -7.88
C GLU A 46 -1.09 7.59 -7.27
N PRO A 47 -2.15 8.32 -7.68
CA PRO A 47 -2.38 9.69 -7.24
C PRO A 47 -2.57 9.83 -5.74
N MET A 48 -3.24 8.86 -5.11
CA MET A 48 -3.46 8.85 -3.66
C MET A 48 -2.25 8.37 -2.88
N VAL A 49 -1.11 8.11 -3.51
CA VAL A 49 0.18 7.83 -2.86
C VAL A 49 1.21 8.91 -3.21
N TYR A 50 0.95 9.70 -4.27
CA TYR A 50 1.90 10.55 -4.98
C TYR A 50 3.20 9.77 -5.25
N GLY A 51 3.09 8.64 -5.94
CA GLY A 51 4.23 7.76 -6.18
C GLY A 51 3.99 6.67 -7.22
N TRP A 52 5.08 6.22 -7.83
CA TRP A 52 5.08 5.10 -8.76
C TRP A 52 5.05 3.77 -8.00
N VAL A 53 4.05 2.94 -8.30
CA VAL A 53 3.90 1.60 -7.72
C VAL A 53 4.04 0.54 -8.81
N PRO A 54 4.62 -0.64 -8.51
CA PRO A 54 4.54 -1.79 -9.40
C PRO A 54 3.08 -2.08 -9.74
N LYS A 55 2.80 -2.54 -10.98
CA LYS A 55 1.42 -2.83 -11.42
C LYS A 55 0.72 -3.83 -10.50
N GLU A 56 1.46 -4.76 -9.88
CA GLU A 56 0.96 -5.74 -8.93
C GLU A 56 0.47 -5.11 -7.61
N CYS A 57 0.90 -3.88 -7.31
CA CYS A 57 0.48 -3.10 -6.15
C CYS A 57 -0.58 -2.03 -6.50
N TYR A 58 -1.01 -1.92 -7.76
CA TYR A 58 -1.99 -0.92 -8.19
C TYR A 58 -3.40 -1.50 -8.16
N TYR A 59 -4.28 -0.94 -7.33
CA TYR A 59 -5.64 -1.46 -7.12
C TYR A 59 -6.63 -0.58 -7.89
N ALA A 60 -6.72 -0.79 -9.21
CA ALA A 60 -7.48 0.07 -10.12
C ALA A 60 -8.93 0.33 -9.67
N ASP A 61 -9.59 -0.67 -9.08
CA ASP A 61 -10.94 -0.53 -8.56
C ASP A 61 -11.04 0.46 -7.39
N LEU A 62 -10.02 0.53 -6.52
CA LEU A 62 -9.94 1.52 -5.45
C LEU A 62 -9.50 2.87 -6.00
N SER A 63 -8.45 2.88 -6.82
CA SER A 63 -7.86 4.11 -7.35
C SER A 63 -8.87 4.90 -8.19
N SER A 64 -9.74 4.22 -8.93
CA SER A 64 -10.80 4.87 -9.74
C SER A 64 -11.86 5.64 -8.93
N GLU A 65 -11.92 5.45 -7.61
CA GLU A 65 -12.83 6.19 -6.73
C GLU A 65 -12.29 7.57 -6.34
N TYR A 66 -11.04 7.89 -6.71
CA TYR A 66 -10.34 9.11 -6.34
C TYR A 66 -9.76 9.78 -7.58
N ASN A 67 -9.79 11.11 -7.62
CA ASN A 67 -9.27 11.89 -8.75
C ASN A 67 -8.49 13.12 -8.26
N PRO A 68 -7.51 12.96 -7.36
CA PRO A 68 -6.94 14.07 -6.60
C PRO A 68 -6.12 15.01 -7.48
N TYR A 69 -5.67 14.62 -8.67
CA TYR A 69 -4.92 15.51 -9.56
C TYR A 69 -5.84 16.42 -10.38
N GLU A 70 -7.12 16.09 -10.49
CA GLU A 70 -8.12 16.79 -11.29
C GLU A 70 -9.14 17.54 -10.45
N ASP A 71 -9.45 17.05 -9.24
CA ASP A 71 -10.54 17.58 -8.40
C ASP A 71 -10.10 18.70 -7.44
N ARG A 72 -8.81 19.04 -7.41
CA ARG A 72 -8.23 20.12 -6.59
C ARG A 72 -6.96 20.69 -7.18
N GLU A 73 -6.61 21.87 -6.71
CA GLU A 73 -5.38 22.55 -7.11
C GLU A 73 -4.16 22.00 -6.36
N TRP A 74 -3.03 22.00 -7.06
CA TRP A 74 -1.71 21.64 -6.56
C TRP A 74 -0.73 22.75 -6.85
N TYR A 75 0.28 22.89 -6.01
CA TYR A 75 1.22 24.00 -6.06
C TYR A 75 2.65 23.52 -5.92
N THR A 76 3.58 24.31 -6.46
CA THR A 76 5.02 24.01 -6.45
C THR A 76 5.64 24.22 -5.08
N THR A 77 5.08 25.11 -4.26
CA THR A 77 5.59 25.51 -2.95
C THR A 77 4.46 25.64 -1.91
N PRO A 78 4.76 25.67 -0.59
CA PRO A 78 3.74 25.82 0.45
C PRO A 78 3.18 27.26 0.57
N GLU A 79 3.66 28.20 -0.23
CA GLU A 79 3.08 29.55 -0.34
C GLU A 79 1.83 29.59 -1.23
N PHE A 80 1.55 28.50 -1.97
CA PHE A 80 0.36 28.33 -2.82
C PHE A 80 0.23 29.37 -3.94
N GLU A 81 1.35 29.82 -4.52
CA GLU A 81 1.36 30.87 -5.56
C GLU A 81 1.38 30.32 -6.99
N GLU A 82 2.13 29.24 -7.24
CA GLU A 82 2.33 28.67 -8.58
C GLU A 82 1.69 27.28 -8.68
N LEU A 83 0.78 27.12 -9.65
CA LEU A 83 0.05 25.88 -9.89
C LEU A 83 0.90 24.81 -10.56
N VAL A 84 0.63 23.55 -10.20
CA VAL A 84 1.12 22.35 -10.89
C VAL A 84 -0.04 21.76 -11.69
N THR A 85 0.21 21.50 -12.98
CA THR A 85 -0.82 20.94 -13.86
C THR A 85 -1.03 19.44 -13.60
N PRO A 86 -2.24 18.89 -13.86
CA PRO A 86 -2.50 17.46 -13.76
C PRO A 86 -1.51 16.63 -14.58
N GLU A 87 -1.13 17.08 -15.78
CA GLU A 87 -0.17 16.39 -16.64
C GLU A 87 1.21 16.29 -15.98
N GLU A 88 1.63 17.30 -15.23
CA GLU A 88 2.90 17.27 -14.50
C GLU A 88 2.87 16.36 -13.27
N LEU A 89 1.71 16.26 -12.60
CA LEU A 89 1.47 15.35 -11.48
C LEU A 89 1.50 13.90 -11.95
N TRP A 90 0.73 13.56 -13.00
CA TRP A 90 0.74 12.23 -13.61
C TRP A 90 2.10 11.82 -14.15
N ALA A 91 2.87 12.78 -14.68
CA ALA A 91 4.23 12.55 -15.14
C ALA A 91 5.25 12.41 -13.99
N GLY A 92 4.88 12.73 -12.75
CA GLY A 92 5.77 12.71 -11.58
C GLY A 92 6.99 13.60 -11.78
N LYS A 93 6.80 14.82 -12.31
CA LYS A 93 7.92 15.73 -12.65
C LYS A 93 8.56 16.40 -11.44
N ARG A 94 7.87 16.42 -10.29
CA ARG A 94 8.31 17.13 -9.08
C ARG A 94 8.45 16.16 -7.91
N ALA A 95 9.49 16.31 -7.12
CA ALA A 95 9.67 15.53 -5.90
C ALA A 95 8.68 15.94 -4.80
N HIS A 96 8.30 17.22 -4.76
CA HIS A 96 7.36 17.79 -3.81
C HIS A 96 6.28 18.59 -4.52
N VAL A 97 5.06 18.47 -4.02
CA VAL A 97 3.87 19.22 -4.45
C VAL A 97 3.00 19.48 -3.23
N TYR A 98 2.25 20.58 -3.26
CA TYR A 98 1.49 21.06 -2.12
C TYR A 98 0.02 21.21 -2.50
N THR A 99 -0.91 20.95 -1.60
CA THR A 99 -2.34 21.15 -1.81
C THR A 99 -3.04 21.35 -0.47
N HIS A 100 -4.19 22.02 -0.46
CA HIS A 100 -4.97 22.25 0.76
C HIS A 100 -5.71 21.01 1.25
N LYS A 101 -5.96 20.03 0.37
CA LYS A 101 -6.77 18.85 0.69
C LYS A 101 -6.08 17.60 0.16
N TYR A 102 -5.54 16.74 1.02
CA TYR A 102 -4.97 15.47 0.58
C TYR A 102 -4.88 14.45 1.72
N HIS A 103 -4.29 14.85 2.86
CA HIS A 103 -3.91 13.92 3.92
C HIS A 103 -5.07 13.06 4.45
N THR A 104 -6.24 13.61 4.74
CA THR A 104 -7.37 12.80 5.26
C THR A 104 -7.79 11.72 4.26
N GLU A 105 -7.97 12.06 2.99
CA GLU A 105 -8.34 11.09 1.95
C GLU A 105 -7.20 10.09 1.68
N HIS A 106 -5.95 10.55 1.71
CA HIS A 106 -4.75 9.72 1.62
C HIS A 106 -4.72 8.65 2.71
N CYS A 107 -4.93 9.06 3.96
CA CYS A 107 -4.94 8.15 5.11
C CYS A 107 -6.01 7.07 4.97
N PHE A 108 -7.25 7.47 4.65
CA PHE A 108 -8.33 6.50 4.43
C PHE A 108 -8.11 5.62 3.20
N PHE A 109 -7.54 6.16 2.12
CA PHE A 109 -7.18 5.39 0.94
C PHE A 109 -6.21 4.26 1.29
N LEU A 110 -5.12 4.55 2.02
CA LEU A 110 -4.14 3.53 2.41
C LEU A 110 -4.75 2.46 3.33
N MET A 111 -5.59 2.86 4.29
CA MET A 111 -6.31 1.91 5.15
C MET A 111 -7.25 0.99 4.36
N ARG A 112 -8.03 1.57 3.42
CA ARG A 112 -8.91 0.80 2.53
C ARG A 112 -8.10 -0.14 1.63
N LYS A 113 -6.96 0.33 1.12
CA LYS A 113 -6.05 -0.46 0.29
C LYS A 113 -5.51 -1.67 1.05
N LEU A 114 -4.98 -1.45 2.26
CA LEU A 114 -4.49 -2.53 3.11
C LEU A 114 -5.60 -3.53 3.47
N SER A 115 -6.79 -3.04 3.83
CA SER A 115 -7.95 -3.90 4.13
C SER A 115 -8.35 -4.76 2.92
N ARG A 116 -8.38 -4.17 1.70
CA ARG A 116 -8.62 -4.92 0.46
C ARG A 116 -7.54 -5.96 0.21
N ALA A 117 -6.26 -5.60 0.40
CA ALA A 117 -5.13 -6.52 0.23
C ALA A 117 -5.27 -7.76 1.12
N VAL A 118 -5.57 -7.54 2.40
CA VAL A 118 -5.81 -8.59 3.40
C VAL A 118 -7.00 -9.46 3.00
N ASN A 119 -8.14 -8.84 2.68
CA ASN A 119 -9.37 -9.56 2.34
C ASN A 119 -9.24 -10.39 1.06
N ARG A 120 -8.59 -9.86 0.03
CA ARG A 120 -8.35 -10.52 -1.26
C ARG A 120 -7.18 -11.51 -1.22
N ARG A 121 -6.40 -11.50 -0.14
CA ARG A 121 -5.14 -12.26 -0.01
C ARG A 121 -4.16 -11.90 -1.13
N GLU A 122 -4.04 -10.61 -1.38
CA GLU A 122 -3.11 -10.10 -2.39
C GLU A 122 -1.67 -10.48 -2.03
N LYS A 123 -0.91 -10.88 -3.05
CA LYS A 123 0.50 -11.23 -2.87
C LYS A 123 1.38 -9.99 -2.64
N TYR A 124 0.93 -8.84 -3.13
CA TYR A 124 1.68 -7.59 -3.11
C TYR A 124 0.79 -6.41 -2.73
N VAL A 125 1.38 -5.47 -1.99
CA VAL A 125 0.84 -4.15 -1.66
C VAL A 125 2.05 -3.21 -1.54
N ASP A 126 1.87 -1.92 -1.80
CA ASP A 126 2.97 -0.96 -1.68
C ASP A 126 3.42 -0.80 -0.21
N HIS A 127 4.69 -0.43 -0.04
CA HIS A 127 5.29 -0.26 1.29
C HIS A 127 4.62 0.86 2.09
N LYS A 128 4.14 1.92 1.43
CA LYS A 128 3.53 3.08 2.10
C LYS A 128 2.22 2.71 2.80
N SER A 129 1.48 1.74 2.26
CA SER A 129 0.29 1.16 2.88
C SER A 129 0.58 0.13 3.98
N LEU A 130 1.81 -0.41 4.06
CA LEU A 130 2.20 -1.44 5.04
C LEU A 130 3.02 -0.89 6.22
N GLN A 131 3.70 0.24 6.05
CA GLN A 131 4.61 0.79 7.07
C GLN A 131 3.83 1.23 8.31
N LEU A 132 4.10 0.57 9.44
CA LEU A 132 3.41 0.83 10.72
C LEU A 132 3.56 2.29 11.17
N GLU A 133 4.77 2.85 11.10
CA GLU A 133 5.00 4.26 11.44
C GLU A 133 4.11 5.21 10.62
N HIS A 134 3.88 4.89 9.35
CA HIS A 134 3.02 5.70 8.50
C HIS A 134 1.54 5.49 8.82
N VAL A 135 1.13 4.27 9.17
CA VAL A 135 -0.24 3.96 9.64
C VAL A 135 -0.53 4.69 10.96
N ASP A 136 0.42 4.72 11.88
CA ASP A 136 0.30 5.42 13.17
C ASP A 136 0.14 6.93 12.93
N HIS A 137 0.97 7.52 12.07
CA HIS A 137 0.80 8.91 11.63
C HIS A 137 -0.60 9.16 11.03
N CYS A 138 -1.08 8.26 10.16
CA CYS A 138 -2.42 8.39 9.57
C CYS A 138 -3.53 8.37 10.63
N ALA A 139 -3.41 7.49 11.63
CA ALA A 139 -4.37 7.41 12.73
C ALA A 139 -4.37 8.70 13.57
N GLU A 140 -3.21 9.30 13.84
CA GLU A 140 -3.11 10.59 14.54
C GLU A 140 -3.77 11.74 13.74
N ILE A 141 -3.54 11.81 12.43
CA ILE A 141 -4.16 12.82 11.57
C ILE A 141 -5.68 12.69 11.56
N ILE A 142 -6.21 11.47 11.47
CA ILE A 142 -7.67 11.23 11.47
C ILE A 142 -8.28 11.56 12.83
N THR A 143 -7.64 11.14 13.92
CA THR A 143 -8.15 11.37 15.29
C THR A 143 -8.03 12.81 15.76
N GLY A 144 -7.21 13.62 15.10
CA GLY A 144 -7.22 15.09 15.23
C GLY A 144 -8.59 15.69 14.90
N GLN A 145 -9.40 15.03 14.07
CA GLN A 145 -10.80 15.37 13.86
C GLN A 145 -11.64 14.78 15.00
N ARG A 146 -11.92 15.60 16.02
CA ARG A 146 -12.73 15.19 17.17
C ARG A 146 -14.21 15.27 16.83
N GLU A 147 -14.98 14.31 17.35
CA GLU A 147 -16.44 14.40 17.38
C GLU A 147 -16.89 15.71 18.04
N ALA A 148 -18.00 16.27 17.57
CA ALA A 148 -18.56 17.48 18.18
C ALA A 148 -19.01 17.20 19.63
N PRO A 149 -18.98 18.20 20.53
CA PRO A 149 -19.57 18.07 21.86
C PRO A 149 -21.04 17.62 21.75
N ASN A 150 -21.43 16.59 22.51
CA ASN A 150 -22.76 15.96 22.48
C ASN A 150 -23.10 15.17 21.20
N SER A 151 -22.10 14.72 20.43
CA SER A 151 -22.34 13.74 19.35
C SER A 151 -22.95 12.46 19.94
N THR A 152 -24.02 11.97 19.31
CA THR A 152 -24.62 10.67 19.66
C THR A 152 -23.97 9.61 18.79
N ASN A 153 -23.15 8.75 19.39
CA ASN A 153 -22.50 7.64 18.71
C ASN A 153 -23.16 6.34 19.17
N ASP A 154 -23.67 5.56 18.22
CA ASP A 154 -24.20 4.23 18.51
C ASP A 154 -23.04 3.21 18.49
N VAL A 155 -22.81 2.56 19.63
CA VAL A 155 -21.76 1.55 19.81
C VAL A 155 -22.42 0.27 20.30
N VAL A 156 -22.44 -0.74 19.44
CA VAL A 156 -23.08 -2.03 19.73
C VAL A 156 -22.04 -3.01 20.26
N LEU A 157 -22.40 -3.76 21.32
CA LEU A 157 -21.58 -4.85 21.85
C LEU A 157 -21.39 -5.93 20.78
N GLY A 158 -20.17 -6.06 20.27
CA GLY A 158 -19.79 -7.11 19.31
C GLY A 158 -19.01 -8.25 19.96
N PHE A 159 -19.31 -9.49 19.56
CA PHE A 159 -18.59 -10.70 19.97
C PHE A 159 -17.74 -11.20 18.79
N TYR A 160 -16.58 -10.58 18.58
CA TYR A 160 -15.71 -10.88 17.45
C TYR A 160 -14.84 -12.13 17.72
N ARG A 161 -14.55 -12.90 16.67
CA ARG A 161 -13.70 -14.10 16.74
C ARG A 161 -12.35 -13.81 16.11
N CYS A 162 -11.29 -14.40 16.67
CA CYS A 162 -9.99 -14.43 16.01
C CYS A 162 -10.11 -15.30 14.75
N ILE A 163 -9.85 -14.71 13.59
CA ILE A 163 -9.75 -15.43 12.32
C ILE A 163 -8.26 -15.62 12.03
N PRO A 164 -7.78 -16.84 11.75
CA PRO A 164 -6.39 -17.03 11.36
C PRO A 164 -6.12 -16.25 10.07
N LEU A 165 -5.05 -15.46 10.08
CA LEU A 165 -4.55 -14.87 8.84
C LEU A 165 -4.03 -16.00 7.97
N SER A 166 -4.38 -16.03 6.68
CA SER A 166 -4.04 -17.15 5.80
C SER A 166 -2.54 -17.33 5.53
N TRP A 167 -1.72 -16.42 6.06
CA TRP A 167 -0.26 -16.40 5.98
C TRP A 167 0.43 -16.57 7.34
N ALA A 168 -0.34 -16.85 8.41
CA ALA A 168 0.15 -17.10 9.76
C ALA A 168 0.02 -18.58 10.15
#